data_AF-A0A256XKM3-F1
#
_entry.id   AF-A0A256XKM3-F1
#
_cell.length_a   1.000
_cell.length_b   1.000
_cell.length_c   1.000
_cell.angle_alpha   90.00
_cell.angle_beta   90.00
_cell.angle_gamma   90.00
#
_symmetry.space_group_name_H-M   'P 1'
#
loop_
_entity.id
_entity.type
_entity.pdbx_description
1 polymer ?
#
loop_
_entity_poly.entity_id
_entity_poly.type
_entity_poly.pdbx_seq_one_letter_code
_entity_poly.pdbx_strand_id
1 'polypeptide(L)'
;MKTKKQTSVVFIDQKLSHDYSKLKSGTDQDKQLYDFIDRATDDLKKDPTCGIKIPRDRWPKGYIKKYQITNLWKYDLPNSWRLIYTIAGDKVEILAILLEWMSHKEYERRFNY
;
A
#
# COMPACT_ATOMS: atom_id res chain seq x y z
N MET A 1 -15.30 11.95 24.69
CA MET A 1 -15.57 10.93 23.65
C MET A 1 -14.43 10.97 22.63
N LYS A 2 -13.71 9.87 22.40
CA LYS A 2 -12.78 9.78 21.27
C LYS A 2 -13.62 9.53 20.01
N THR A 3 -13.68 10.49 19.11
CA THR A 3 -14.34 10.33 17.80
C THR A 3 -13.68 9.16 17.09
N LYS A 4 -14.45 8.12 16.76
CA LYS A 4 -13.97 6.96 16.00
C LYS A 4 -13.73 7.45 14.58
N LYS A 5 -12.46 7.60 14.19
CA LYS A 5 -12.08 8.04 12.85
C LYS A 5 -12.51 6.99 11.83
N GLN A 6 -13.05 7.44 10.71
CA GLN A 6 -13.33 6.57 9.57
C GLN A 6 -12.01 6.32 8.83
N THR A 7 -11.69 5.05 8.56
CA THR A 7 -10.50 4.69 7.77
C THR A 7 -10.95 4.14 6.43
N SER A 8 -10.44 4.72 5.35
CA SER A 8 -10.68 4.30 3.99
C SER A 8 -9.37 3.87 3.33
N VAL A 9 -9.44 2.92 2.40
CA VAL A 9 -8.31 2.51 1.57
C VAL A 9 -8.57 2.96 0.14
N VAL A 10 -7.61 3.64 -0.46
CA VAL A 10 -7.71 4.19 -1.82
C VAL A 10 -6.45 3.88 -2.61
N PHE A 11 -6.55 3.83 -3.94
CA PHE A 11 -5.40 3.72 -4.83
C PHE A 11 -4.86 5.11 -5.18
N ILE A 12 -3.54 5.24 -5.34
CA ILE A 12 -2.89 6.53 -5.67
C ILE A 12 -3.36 7.10 -7.01
N ASP A 13 -3.71 6.23 -7.97
CA ASP A 13 -4.22 6.61 -9.26
C ASP A 13 -5.16 5.54 -9.85
N GLN A 14 -5.89 5.92 -10.90
CA GLN A 14 -6.82 5.03 -11.60
C GLN A 14 -6.11 3.84 -12.26
N LYS A 15 -4.85 4.02 -12.67
CA LYS A 15 -4.07 2.96 -13.31
C LYS A 15 -3.84 1.83 -12.31
N LEU A 16 -3.43 2.13 -11.09
CA LEU A 16 -3.21 1.13 -10.05
C LEU A 16 -4.51 0.42 -9.67
N SER A 17 -5.63 1.14 -9.57
CA SER A 17 -6.94 0.53 -9.35
C SER A 17 -7.35 -0.42 -10.48
N HIS A 18 -7.02 -0.09 -11.73
CA HIS A 18 -7.28 -0.94 -12.89
C HIS A 18 -6.38 -2.18 -12.90
N ASP A 19 -5.09 -2.01 -12.60
CA ASP A 19 -4.13 -3.12 -12.50
C ASP A 19 -4.57 -4.10 -11.41
N TYR A 20 -5.03 -3.60 -10.26
CA TYR A 20 -5.62 -4.43 -9.20
C TYR A 20 -6.85 -5.21 -9.68
N SER A 21 -7.76 -4.55 -10.41
CA SER A 21 -8.98 -5.18 -10.91
C SER A 21 -8.70 -6.29 -11.92
N LYS A 22 -7.66 -6.14 -12.74
CA LYS A 22 -7.23 -7.16 -13.72
C LYS A 22 -6.73 -8.44 -13.07
N LEU A 23 -6.20 -8.37 -11.84
CA LEU A 23 -5.70 -9.55 -11.14
C LEU A 23 -6.80 -10.62 -10.95
N LYS A 24 -8.07 -10.21 -10.78
CA LYS A 24 -9.23 -11.11 -10.64
C LYS A 24 -9.41 -12.09 -11.81
N SER A 25 -9.06 -11.65 -13.01
CA SER A 25 -9.25 -12.42 -14.25
C SER A 25 -7.92 -12.87 -14.86
N GLY A 26 -6.81 -12.72 -14.14
CA GLY A 26 -5.49 -13.11 -14.59
C GLY A 26 -5.19 -14.60 -14.41
N THR A 27 -3.91 -14.91 -14.33
CA THR A 27 -3.39 -16.24 -13.99
C THR A 27 -3.78 -16.64 -12.55
N ASP A 28 -3.54 -17.90 -12.17
CA ASP A 28 -3.77 -18.34 -10.79
C ASP A 28 -2.89 -17.58 -9.79
N GLN A 29 -1.68 -17.20 -10.19
CA GLN A 29 -0.80 -16.34 -9.39
C GLN A 29 -1.38 -14.93 -9.23
N ASP A 30 -1.96 -14.37 -10.29
CA ASP A 30 -2.60 -13.05 -10.23
C ASP A 30 -3.81 -13.05 -9.30
N LYS A 31 -4.68 -14.07 -9.41
CA LYS A 31 -5.85 -14.21 -8.52
C LYS A 31 -5.43 -14.38 -7.07
N GLN A 32 -4.38 -15.15 -6.81
CA GLN A 32 -3.83 -15.28 -5.47
C GLN A 32 -3.29 -13.93 -4.95
N LEU A 33 -2.60 -13.16 -5.79
CA LEU A 33 -2.13 -11.83 -5.43
C LEU A 33 -3.30 -10.86 -5.19
N TYR A 34 -4.38 -10.97 -5.96
CA TYR A 34 -5.62 -10.24 -5.72
C TYR A 34 -6.13 -10.49 -4.28
N ASP A 35 -6.27 -11.76 -3.89
CA ASP A 35 -6.77 -12.14 -2.56
C ASP A 35 -5.86 -11.62 -1.44
N PHE A 36 -4.54 -11.63 -1.64
CA PHE A 36 -3.60 -11.09 -0.67
C PHE A 36 -3.75 -9.58 -0.49
N ILE A 37 -3.89 -8.84 -1.59
CA ILE A 37 -4.08 -7.39 -1.55
C ILE A 37 -5.45 -7.05 -0.97
N ASP A 38 -6.51 -7.76 -1.37
CA ASP A 38 -7.89 -7.59 -0.87
C ASP A 38 -7.94 -7.72 0.66
N ARG A 39 -7.37 -8.81 1.18
CA ARG A 39 -7.21 -9.02 2.62
C ARG A 39 -6.41 -7.90 3.28
N ALA A 40 -5.28 -7.50 2.70
CA ALA A 40 -4.48 -6.41 3.25
C ALA A 40 -5.27 -5.09 3.27
N THR A 41 -6.15 -4.83 2.30
CA THR A 41 -7.04 -3.65 2.36
C THR A 41 -7.99 -3.71 3.55
N ASP A 42 -8.53 -4.88 3.88
CA ASP A 42 -9.40 -5.04 5.05
C ASP A 42 -8.66 -4.87 6.38
N ASP A 43 -7.40 -5.31 6.43
CA ASP A 43 -6.55 -5.08 7.59
C ASP A 43 -6.22 -3.59 7.75
N LEU A 44 -5.91 -2.88 6.65
CA LEU A 44 -5.66 -1.44 6.63
C LEU A 44 -6.90 -0.60 6.99
N LYS A 45 -8.11 -1.04 6.63
CA LYS A 45 -9.36 -0.38 7.06
C LYS A 45 -9.56 -0.46 8.58
N LYS A 46 -9.08 -1.52 9.24
CA LYS A 46 -9.17 -1.68 10.70
C LYS A 46 -8.09 -0.87 11.40
N ASP A 47 -6.86 -0.98 10.91
CA ASP A 47 -5.70 -0.26 11.41
C ASP A 47 -4.73 0.05 10.27
N PRO A 48 -4.67 1.31 9.79
CA PRO A 48 -3.77 1.67 8.71
C PRO A 48 -2.31 1.68 9.14
N THR A 49 -2.00 1.56 10.43
CA THR A 49 -0.63 1.48 10.97
C THR A 49 -0.15 0.06 11.23
N CYS A 50 -0.92 -0.96 10.85
CA CYS A 50 -0.55 -2.37 11.06
C CYS A 50 0.65 -2.85 10.22
N GLY A 51 1.08 -2.05 9.23
CA GLY A 51 2.29 -2.33 8.46
C GLY A 51 3.58 -1.89 9.17
N ILE A 52 4.69 -2.02 8.45
CA ILE A 52 6.01 -1.61 8.92
C ILE A 52 6.34 -0.23 8.33
N LYS A 53 6.55 0.75 9.20
CA LYS A 53 6.98 2.09 8.79
C LYS A 53 8.39 2.04 8.21
N ILE A 54 8.57 2.62 7.03
CA ILE A 54 9.87 2.69 6.35
C ILE A 54 10.60 3.99 6.79
N PRO A 55 11.85 3.89 7.27
CA PRO A 55 12.68 5.06 7.59
C PRO A 55 12.87 5.99 6.40
N ARG A 56 12.86 7.31 6.64
CA ARG A 56 12.85 8.36 5.60
C ARG A 56 14.08 8.35 4.69
N ASP A 57 15.24 7.99 5.23
CA ASP A 57 16.50 7.81 4.52
C ASP A 57 16.45 6.73 3.44
N ARG A 58 15.50 5.78 3.54
CA ARG A 58 15.31 4.69 2.58
C ARG A 58 14.26 4.96 1.52
N TRP A 59 13.62 6.14 1.54
CA TRP A 59 12.51 6.40 0.62
C TRP A 59 13.02 6.62 -0.81
N PRO A 60 12.39 5.97 -1.80
CA PRO A 60 12.69 6.24 -3.20
C PRO A 60 12.44 7.71 -3.53
N LYS A 61 13.44 8.42 -4.08
CA LYS A 61 13.33 9.84 -4.46
C LYS A 61 12.13 10.11 -5.40
N GLY A 62 11.79 9.14 -6.24
CA GLY A 62 10.63 9.19 -7.13
C GLY A 62 9.30 9.34 -6.39
N TYR A 63 9.13 8.70 -5.23
CA TYR A 63 7.90 8.83 -4.44
C TYR A 63 7.77 10.20 -3.82
N ILE A 64 8.86 10.72 -3.27
CA ILE A 64 8.89 12.07 -2.68
C ILE A 64 8.53 13.10 -3.76
N LYS A 65 9.16 13.01 -4.93
CA LYS A 65 8.94 13.96 -6.02
C LYS A 65 7.53 13.86 -6.62
N LYS A 66 7.02 12.64 -6.83
CA LYS A 66 5.75 12.41 -7.52
C LYS A 66 4.53 12.59 -6.60
N TYR A 67 4.63 12.09 -5.36
CA TYR A 67 3.48 11.97 -4.45
C TYR A 67 3.56 12.88 -3.23
N GLN A 68 4.70 13.57 -3.02
CA GLN A 68 4.91 14.47 -1.87
C GLN A 68 4.59 13.80 -0.52
N ILE A 69 4.91 12.51 -0.42
CA ILE A 69 4.62 11.68 0.76
C ILE A 69 5.32 12.21 2.01
N THR A 70 4.63 12.15 3.14
CA THR A 70 5.16 12.56 4.46
C THR A 70 5.44 11.38 5.38
N ASN A 71 5.04 10.17 4.97
CA ASN A 71 5.31 8.89 5.60
C ASN A 71 5.28 7.80 4.52
N LEU A 72 5.85 6.64 4.81
CA LEU A 72 5.87 5.50 3.90
C LEU A 72 5.85 4.22 4.72
N TRP A 73 5.05 3.26 4.28
CA TRP A 73 4.82 2.00 4.96
C TRP A 73 4.90 0.86 3.96
N LYS A 74 5.27 -0.32 4.47
CA LYS A 74 5.11 -1.59 3.76
C LYS A 74 4.19 -2.51 4.54
N TYR A 75 3.41 -3.28 3.81
CA TYR A 75 2.73 -4.46 4.31
C TYR A 75 3.38 -5.67 3.64
N ASP A 76 3.84 -6.64 4.43
CA ASP A 76 4.41 -7.88 3.89
C ASP A 76 3.25 -8.82 3.52
N LEU A 77 3.08 -9.02 2.22
CA LEU A 77 2.11 -9.95 1.67
C LEU A 77 2.73 -11.35 1.60
N PRO A 78 1.92 -12.43 1.54
CA PRO A 78 2.44 -13.77 1.33
C PRO A 78 3.24 -13.88 0.02
N ASN A 79 4.02 -14.96 -0.09
CA ASN A 79 4.92 -15.20 -1.24
C ASN A 79 5.92 -14.07 -1.49
N SER A 80 6.36 -13.38 -0.43
CA SER A 80 7.35 -12.30 -0.55
C SER A 80 6.90 -11.15 -1.45
N TRP A 81 5.59 -10.87 -1.51
CA TRP A 81 5.09 -9.63 -2.10
C TRP A 81 5.11 -8.50 -1.06
N ARG A 82 5.28 -7.26 -1.53
CA ARG A 82 5.26 -6.06 -0.68
C ARG A 82 4.23 -5.11 -1.23
N LEU A 83 3.27 -4.73 -0.40
CA LEU A 83 2.36 -3.62 -0.67
C LEU A 83 2.93 -2.36 -0.03
N ILE A 84 3.14 -1.32 -0.83
CA ILE A 84 3.65 -0.03 -0.38
C ILE A 84 2.51 0.97 -0.34
N TYR A 85 2.39 1.69 0.77
CA TYR A 85 1.33 2.67 0.97
C TYR A 85 1.80 3.86 1.82
N THR A 86 1.05 4.95 1.78
CA THR A 86 1.20 6.10 2.66
C THR A 86 -0.11 6.32 3.41
N ILE A 87 -0.02 6.89 4.60
CA ILE A 87 -1.19 7.27 5.39
C ILE A 87 -1.37 8.78 5.27
N ALA A 88 -2.53 9.22 4.82
CA ALA A 88 -2.96 10.62 4.85
C ALA A 88 -4.23 10.73 5.69
N GLY A 89 -4.62 11.93 6.09
CA GLY A 89 -5.86 12.13 6.83
C GLY A 89 -5.79 13.31 7.77
N ASP A 90 -6.92 13.57 8.41
CA ASP A 90 -7.12 14.70 9.30
C ASP A 90 -7.79 14.27 10.64
N LYS A 91 -8.61 15.17 11.20
CA LYS A 91 -9.33 14.92 12.45
C LYS A 91 -10.55 14.00 12.25
N VAL A 92 -11.03 13.84 11.03
CA VAL A 92 -12.29 13.17 10.67
C VAL A 92 -12.01 11.83 9.96
N GLU A 93 -11.12 11.83 8.98
CA GLU A 93 -10.84 10.65 8.14
C GLU A 93 -9.35 10.28 8.10
N ILE A 94 -9.06 8.98 8.02
CA ILE A 94 -7.74 8.43 7.71
C ILE A 94 -7.82 7.70 6.36
N LEU A 95 -6.88 7.98 5.46
CA LEU A 95 -6.71 7.34 4.17
C LEU A 95 -5.43 6.51 4.16
N ALA A 96 -5.53 5.21 3.96
CA ALA A 96 -4.41 4.38 3.52
C ALA A 96 -4.37 4.40 1.99
N ILE A 97 -3.39 5.11 1.43
CA ILE A 97 -3.24 5.32 -0.01
C ILE A 97 -2.22 4.32 -0.54
N LEU A 98 -2.68 3.32 -1.31
CA LEU A 98 -1.85 2.30 -1.93
C LEU A 98 -1.05 2.92 -3.08
N LEU A 99 0.28 2.81 -3.03
CA LEU A 99 1.19 3.40 -4.01
C LEU A 99 1.59 2.41 -5.10
N GLU A 100 1.91 1.17 -4.72
CA GLU A 100 2.19 0.05 -5.61
C GLU A 100 2.35 -1.25 -4.80
N TRP A 101 2.31 -2.40 -5.46
CA TRP A 101 2.76 -3.69 -4.92
C TRP A 101 3.83 -4.29 -5.83
N MET A 102 4.79 -5.02 -5.26
CA MET A 102 5.91 -5.58 -6.03
C MET A 102 6.50 -6.82 -5.37
N SER A 103 7.24 -7.59 -6.16
CA SER A 103 7.99 -8.75 -5.68
C SER A 103 9.17 -8.34 -4.77
N HIS A 104 9.78 -9.33 -4.10
CA HIS A 104 10.98 -9.10 -3.30
C HIS A 104 12.10 -8.37 -4.05
N LYS A 105 12.40 -8.87 -5.25
CA LYS A 105 13.52 -8.41 -6.06
C LYS A 105 13.30 -6.97 -6.53
N GLU A 106 12.07 -6.64 -6.88
CA GLU A 106 11.70 -5.28 -7.25
C GLU A 106 11.77 -4.32 -6.07
N TYR A 107 11.37 -4.79 -4.89
CA TYR A 107 11.47 -4.01 -3.65
C TYR A 107 12.92 -3.70 -3.30
N GLU A 108 13.82 -4.68 -3.33
CA GLU A 108 15.24 -4.45 -3.07
C GLU A 108 15.83 -3.42 -4.04
N ARG A 109 15.57 -3.59 -5.33
CA ARG A 109 16.00 -2.64 -6.36
C ARG A 109 15.41 -1.24 -6.17
N ARG A 110 14.14 -1.13 -5.76
CA ARG A 110 13.45 0.16 -5.63
C ARG A 110 13.94 0.94 -4.42
N PHE A 111 14.22 0.23 -3.32
CA PHE A 111 14.58 0.81 -2.03
C PHE A 111 16.09 0.78 -1.75
N ASN A 112 16.90 0.28 -2.70
CA ASN A 112 18.36 0.13 -2.58
C ASN A 112 18.77 -0.66 -1.34
N TYR A 113 18.10 -1.81 -1.13
CA TYR A 113 18.57 -2.82 -0.17
C TYR A 113 19.60 -3.74 -0.79
#